data_AF-A0A1Q3AK62-F1
#
_entry.id   AF-A0A1Q3AK62-F1
#
_cell.length_a   1.000
_cell.length_b   1.000
_cell.length_c   1.000
_cell.angle_alpha   90.00
_cell.angle_beta   90.00
_cell.angle_gamma   90.00
#
_symmetry.space_group_name_H-M   'P 1'
#
loop_
_entity.id
_entity.type
_entity.pdbx_description
1 polymer ?
#
loop_
_entity_poly.entity_id
_entity_poly.type
_entity_poly.pdbx_seq_one_letter_code
_entity_poly.pdbx_strand_id
1 'polypeptide(L)'
;MANLRTQKRLAASVIGAGKRKVWMDPNETSELAQANSRNAIRKLVKNGTIVKKAVLVHSRSRTRRYAASKRSGRHTGYGKRKGTKEARLPSKVVWIRRLRVLRRLLSKYRDAGKIDRHLYHVLYHEAKGNTFKHKRALVEHIIQAKADAQREKALKEEADARRLKNRAARDRRSQRVAEKREALLRDD
;
A
#
# COMPACT_ATOMS: atom_id res chain seq x y z
N MET A 1 39.27 22.92 -48.20
CA MET A 1 38.29 22.67 -47.11
C MET A 1 38.99 22.73 -45.76
N ALA A 2 38.44 23.44 -44.78
CA ALA A 2 39.00 23.52 -43.43
C ALA A 2 38.62 22.30 -42.56
N ASN A 3 39.55 21.84 -41.70
CA ASN A 3 39.31 20.73 -40.78
C ASN A 3 38.68 21.21 -39.46
N LEU A 4 37.35 21.08 -39.32
CA LEU A 4 36.59 21.53 -38.15
C LEU A 4 36.37 20.45 -37.06
N ARG A 5 37.15 19.36 -37.07
CA ARG A 5 36.98 18.24 -36.10
C ARG A 5 37.23 18.69 -34.66
N THR A 6 38.22 19.56 -34.45
CA THR A 6 38.57 20.09 -33.12
C THR A 6 37.48 21.02 -32.60
N GLN A 7 36.98 21.92 -33.44
CA GLN A 7 35.90 22.85 -33.15
C GLN A 7 34.62 22.08 -32.78
N LYS A 8 34.27 21.04 -33.54
CA LYS A 8 33.12 20.18 -33.23
C LYS A 8 33.27 19.43 -31.90
N ARG A 9 34.49 19.02 -31.54
CA ARG A 9 34.81 18.39 -30.24
C ARG A 9 34.71 19.40 -29.10
N LEU A 10 35.25 20.60 -29.27
CA LEU A 10 35.18 21.67 -28.26
C LEU A 10 33.75 22.14 -28.07
N ALA A 11 32.99 22.36 -29.14
CA ALA A 11 31.57 22.71 -29.11
C ALA A 11 30.73 21.68 -28.38
N ALA A 12 30.97 20.38 -28.61
CA ALA A 12 30.28 19.31 -27.88
C ALA A 12 30.50 19.41 -26.35
N SER A 13 31.76 19.65 -25.94
CA SER A 13 32.11 19.83 -24.52
C SER A 13 31.54 21.12 -23.92
N VAL A 14 31.47 22.21 -24.70
CA VAL A 14 30.97 23.52 -24.26
C VAL A 14 29.44 23.54 -24.15
N ILE A 15 28.73 22.90 -25.09
CA ILE A 15 27.26 22.82 -25.15
C ILE A 15 26.70 21.74 -24.19
N GLY A 16 27.55 20.84 -23.69
CA GLY A 16 27.13 19.71 -22.88
C GLY A 16 26.29 18.70 -23.67
N ALA A 17 26.63 18.47 -24.94
CA ALA A 17 25.93 17.54 -25.83
C ALA A 17 26.91 16.74 -26.69
N GLY A 18 26.51 15.56 -27.16
CA GLY A 18 27.37 14.77 -28.05
C GLY A 18 27.60 15.46 -29.40
N LYS A 19 28.72 15.13 -30.09
CA LYS A 19 29.10 15.68 -31.41
C LYS A 19 27.98 15.58 -32.47
N ARG A 20 27.08 14.59 -32.35
CA ARG A 20 25.92 14.40 -33.25
C ARG A 20 24.87 15.51 -33.13
N LYS A 21 24.84 16.22 -32.00
CA LYS A 21 23.90 17.31 -31.71
C LYS A 21 24.51 18.70 -31.89
N VAL A 22 25.78 18.77 -32.28
CA VAL A 22 26.43 20.03 -32.65
C VAL A 22 26.15 20.27 -34.14
N TRP A 23 25.46 21.37 -34.44
CA TRP A 23 25.40 21.96 -35.76
C TRP A 23 26.39 23.12 -35.81
N MET A 24 27.14 23.23 -36.90
CA MET A 24 28.05 24.33 -37.20
C MET A 24 27.64 24.85 -38.56
N ASP A 25 27.53 26.17 -38.71
CA ASP A 25 27.09 26.79 -39.95
C ASP A 25 28.08 26.50 -41.10
N PRO A 26 27.64 25.90 -42.23
CA PRO A 26 28.52 25.66 -43.38
C PRO A 26 28.93 26.95 -44.12
N ASN A 27 28.25 28.08 -43.93
CA ASN A 27 28.58 29.35 -44.56
C ASN A 27 29.71 30.08 -43.80
N GLU A 28 29.76 29.95 -42.47
CA GLU A 28 30.75 30.61 -41.60
C GLU A 28 31.99 29.75 -41.32
N THR A 29 32.43 28.97 -42.31
CA THR A 29 33.54 28.01 -42.13
C THR A 29 34.88 28.70 -41.79
N SER A 30 35.09 29.92 -42.27
CA SER A 30 36.29 30.72 -41.98
C SER A 30 36.32 31.17 -40.50
N GLU A 31 35.21 31.71 -39.99
CA GLU A 31 35.08 32.14 -38.59
C GLU A 31 35.21 30.94 -37.63
N LEU A 32 34.57 29.82 -37.98
CA LEU A 32 34.68 28.57 -37.21
C LEU A 32 36.12 28.08 -37.14
N ALA A 33 36.88 28.13 -38.24
CA ALA A 33 38.27 27.65 -38.28
C ALA A 33 39.19 28.45 -37.34
N GLN A 34 38.95 29.77 -37.19
CA GLN A 34 39.74 30.65 -36.32
C GLN A 34 39.48 30.43 -34.82
N ALA A 35 38.36 29.79 -34.45
CA ALA A 35 38.01 29.54 -33.05
C ALA A 35 38.79 28.35 -32.44
N ASN A 36 39.96 28.65 -31.85
CA ASN A 36 40.86 27.67 -31.23
C ASN A 36 40.63 27.42 -29.71
N SER A 37 39.88 28.29 -29.04
CA SER A 37 39.66 28.25 -27.58
C SER A 37 38.20 27.95 -27.20
N ARG A 38 37.98 27.37 -26.02
CA ARG A 38 36.61 27.16 -25.49
C ARG A 38 35.85 28.47 -25.30
N ASN A 39 36.54 29.56 -24.98
CA ASN A 39 35.93 30.89 -24.83
C ASN A 39 35.42 31.41 -26.18
N ALA A 40 36.17 31.24 -27.27
CA ALA A 40 35.72 31.59 -28.62
C ALA A 40 34.51 30.76 -29.05
N ILE A 41 34.54 29.44 -28.81
CA ILE A 41 33.40 28.55 -29.09
C ILE A 41 32.15 28.97 -28.30
N ARG A 42 32.26 29.45 -27.06
CA ARG A 42 31.10 30.00 -26.31
C ARG A 42 30.49 31.23 -26.99
N LYS A 43 31.31 32.11 -27.57
CA LYS A 43 30.82 33.27 -28.33
C LYS A 43 30.06 32.81 -29.59
N LEU A 44 30.61 31.82 -30.31
CA LEU A 44 29.99 31.21 -31.49
C LEU A 44 28.72 30.41 -31.20
N VAL A 45 28.54 29.95 -29.97
CA VAL A 45 27.26 29.35 -29.52
C VAL A 45 26.23 30.43 -29.19
N LYS A 46 26.68 31.59 -28.67
CA LYS A 46 25.81 32.70 -28.26
C LYS A 46 25.26 33.49 -29.46
N ASN A 47 26.06 33.69 -30.51
CA ASN A 47 25.66 34.40 -31.73
C ASN A 47 24.86 33.51 -32.72
N GLY A 48 24.83 32.19 -32.51
CA GLY A 48 24.06 31.24 -33.33
C GLY A 48 24.85 30.54 -34.44
N THR A 49 26.14 30.81 -34.62
CA THR A 49 27.00 30.11 -35.60
C THR A 49 27.15 28.61 -35.27
N ILE A 50 27.06 28.26 -33.99
CA ILE A 50 27.03 26.88 -33.48
C ILE A 50 25.75 26.65 -32.68
N VAL A 51 24.92 25.72 -33.14
CA VAL A 51 23.61 25.44 -32.53
C VAL A 51 23.53 24.01 -31.99
N LYS A 52 22.90 23.86 -30.82
CA LYS A 52 22.49 22.55 -30.30
C LYS A 52 21.24 22.08 -31.04
N LYS A 53 21.40 21.08 -31.92
CA LYS A 53 20.28 20.43 -32.59
C LYS A 53 19.31 19.87 -31.54
N ALA A 54 18.01 20.04 -31.77
CA ALA A 54 16.97 19.42 -30.95
C ALA A 54 17.14 17.89 -30.91
N VAL A 55 16.69 17.29 -29.81
CA VAL A 55 16.67 15.83 -29.67
C VAL A 55 15.64 15.25 -30.64
N LEU A 56 15.92 14.08 -31.22
CA LEU A 56 14.93 13.40 -32.04
C LEU A 56 13.82 12.92 -31.12
N VAL A 57 12.57 13.30 -31.41
CA VAL A 57 11.44 12.99 -30.53
C VAL A 57 11.12 11.50 -30.58
N HIS A 58 11.12 10.85 -29.42
CA HIS A 58 10.59 9.50 -29.28
C HIS A 58 9.24 9.54 -28.56
N SER A 59 8.16 9.61 -29.34
CA SER A 59 6.80 9.74 -28.80
C SER A 59 6.36 8.50 -28.01
N ARG A 60 5.73 8.73 -26.86
CA ARG A 60 5.15 7.68 -26.01
C ARG A 60 3.63 7.52 -26.20
N SER A 61 3.01 8.21 -27.16
CA SER A 61 1.56 8.20 -27.38
C SER A 61 1.01 6.78 -27.56
N ARG A 62 1.62 5.99 -28.45
CA ARG A 62 1.26 4.59 -28.71
C ARG A 62 1.42 3.70 -27.47
N THR A 63 2.54 3.85 -26.75
CA THR A 63 2.79 3.11 -25.50
C THR A 63 1.76 3.43 -24.43
N ARG A 64 1.37 4.71 -24.27
CA ARG A 64 0.34 5.14 -23.31
C ARG A 64 -1.03 4.59 -23.69
N ARG A 65 -1.43 4.68 -24.96
CA ARG A 65 -2.68 4.11 -25.47
C ARG A 65 -2.74 2.59 -25.23
N TYR A 66 -1.67 1.88 -25.52
CA TYR A 66 -1.58 0.44 -25.26
C TYR A 66 -1.63 0.12 -23.76
N ALA A 67 -0.91 0.86 -22.90
CA ALA A 67 -0.96 0.65 -21.46
C ALA A 67 -2.36 0.91 -20.87
N ALA A 68 -3.09 1.90 -21.41
CA ALA A 68 -4.49 2.13 -21.04
C ALA A 68 -5.39 0.96 -21.45
N SER A 69 -5.26 0.44 -22.68
CA SER A 69 -6.04 -0.73 -23.11
C SER A 69 -5.72 -1.98 -22.29
N LYS A 70 -4.44 -2.18 -21.92
CA LYS A 70 -3.99 -3.24 -20.99
C LYS A 70 -4.65 -3.11 -19.61
N ARG A 71 -4.80 -1.88 -19.09
CA ARG A 71 -5.46 -1.60 -17.80
C ARG A 71 -6.95 -1.95 -17.85
N SER A 72 -7.59 -1.73 -19.00
CA SER A 72 -8.97 -2.18 -19.27
C SER A 72 -9.09 -3.68 -19.57
N GLY A 73 -8.04 -4.48 -19.35
CA GLY A 73 -8.06 -5.93 -19.52
C GLY A 73 -7.73 -6.45 -20.92
N ARG A 74 -7.54 -5.58 -21.92
CA ARG A 74 -7.22 -6.03 -23.29
C ARG A 74 -5.81 -6.63 -23.38
N HIS A 75 -5.58 -7.47 -24.39
CA HIS A 75 -4.28 -8.13 -24.65
C HIS A 75 -3.73 -8.95 -23.46
N THR A 76 -4.58 -9.54 -22.59
CA THR A 76 -4.17 -10.35 -21.42
C THR A 76 -4.51 -11.85 -21.54
N GLY A 77 -5.16 -12.26 -22.64
CA GLY A 77 -5.55 -13.65 -22.90
C GLY A 77 -4.37 -14.62 -23.06
N TYR A 78 -4.67 -15.91 -23.12
CA TYR A 78 -3.66 -17.00 -23.10
C TYR A 78 -2.59 -16.85 -24.19
N GLY A 79 -2.96 -16.52 -25.43
CA GLY A 79 -2.01 -16.34 -26.54
C GLY A 79 -1.05 -15.15 -26.39
N LYS A 80 -1.21 -14.28 -25.39
CA LYS A 80 -0.27 -13.19 -25.08
C LYS A 80 0.61 -13.49 -23.86
N ARG A 81 0.44 -14.64 -23.21
CA ARG A 81 1.22 -15.07 -22.04
C ARG A 81 2.39 -15.92 -22.51
N LYS A 82 3.61 -15.44 -22.30
CA LYS A 82 4.85 -16.18 -22.64
C LYS A 82 5.52 -16.85 -21.44
N GLY A 83 5.44 -16.23 -20.25
CA GLY A 83 5.98 -16.77 -19.01
C GLY A 83 4.94 -17.52 -18.17
N THR A 84 5.41 -18.37 -17.26
CA THR A 84 4.58 -19.12 -16.31
C THR A 84 3.80 -18.18 -15.38
N LYS A 85 2.77 -18.70 -14.70
CA LYS A 85 1.99 -17.94 -13.72
C LYS A 85 2.87 -17.39 -12.58
N GLU A 86 3.78 -18.22 -12.07
CA GLU A 86 4.68 -17.86 -10.97
C GLU A 86 5.68 -16.77 -11.39
N ALA A 87 6.20 -16.82 -12.63
CA ALA A 87 7.10 -15.77 -13.13
C ALA A 87 6.38 -14.41 -13.31
N ARG A 88 5.09 -14.42 -13.69
CA ARG A 88 4.30 -13.20 -13.94
C ARG A 88 3.82 -12.54 -12.64
N LEU A 89 3.39 -13.34 -11.68
CA LEU A 89 2.98 -12.89 -10.35
C LEU A 89 3.25 -14.02 -9.34
N PRO A 90 4.38 -13.94 -8.61
CA PRO A 90 4.77 -15.00 -7.69
C PRO A 90 3.74 -15.20 -6.57
N SER A 91 3.47 -16.45 -6.24
CA SER A 91 2.54 -16.87 -5.18
C SER A 91 2.97 -16.32 -3.82
N LYS A 92 4.29 -16.21 -3.58
CA LYS A 92 4.86 -15.55 -2.39
C LYS A 92 4.43 -14.09 -2.27
N VAL A 93 4.41 -13.34 -3.37
CA VAL A 93 3.99 -11.92 -3.38
C VAL A 93 2.51 -11.80 -3.06
N VAL A 94 1.67 -12.69 -3.62
CA VAL A 94 0.23 -12.73 -3.32
C VAL A 94 -0.03 -13.04 -1.85
N TRP A 95 0.66 -14.05 -1.30
CA TRP A 95 0.60 -14.41 0.12
C TRP A 95 0.99 -13.25 1.04
N ILE A 96 2.13 -12.60 0.78
CA ILE A 96 2.62 -11.46 1.56
C ILE A 96 1.60 -10.31 1.53
N ARG A 97 1.08 -9.95 0.34
CA ARG A 97 0.09 -8.88 0.20
C ARG A 97 -1.18 -9.19 1.01
N ARG A 98 -1.70 -10.41 0.88
CA ARG A 98 -2.91 -10.82 1.61
C ARG A 98 -2.68 -10.78 3.13
N LEU A 99 -1.62 -11.42 3.61
CA LEU A 99 -1.32 -11.51 5.04
C LEU A 99 -1.09 -10.13 5.67
N ARG A 100 -0.40 -9.21 4.97
CA ARG A 100 -0.25 -7.81 5.40
C ARG A 100 -1.58 -7.08 5.49
N VAL A 101 -2.48 -7.28 4.53
CA VAL A 101 -3.83 -6.67 4.55
C VAL A 101 -4.64 -7.16 5.75
N LEU A 102 -4.63 -8.47 6.02
CA LEU A 102 -5.33 -9.07 7.16
C LEU A 102 -4.77 -8.55 8.50
N ARG A 103 -3.45 -8.59 8.69
CA ARG A 103 -2.81 -8.13 9.93
C ARG A 103 -3.01 -6.65 10.21
N ARG A 104 -2.93 -5.81 9.16
CA ARG A 104 -3.20 -4.37 9.29
C ARG A 104 -4.64 -4.10 9.72
N LEU A 105 -5.60 -4.88 9.19
CA LEU A 105 -7.00 -4.77 9.61
C LEU A 105 -7.17 -5.16 11.09
N LEU A 106 -6.58 -6.28 11.51
CA LEU A 106 -6.63 -6.74 12.90
C LEU A 106 -6.04 -5.71 13.87
N SER A 107 -4.87 -5.13 13.55
CA SER A 107 -4.27 -4.07 14.38
C SER A 107 -5.24 -2.89 14.49
N LYS A 108 -5.75 -2.38 13.36
CA LYS A 108 -6.69 -1.27 13.35
C LYS A 108 -7.94 -1.55 14.20
N TYR A 109 -8.48 -2.77 14.16
CA TYR A 109 -9.68 -3.12 14.92
C TYR A 109 -9.40 -3.24 16.42
N ARG A 110 -8.23 -3.75 16.79
CA ARG A 110 -7.79 -3.80 18.19
C ARG A 110 -7.59 -2.38 18.74
N ASP A 111 -6.87 -1.54 17.99
CA ASP A 111 -6.55 -0.18 18.41
C ASP A 111 -7.82 0.70 18.52
N ALA A 112 -8.84 0.41 17.69
CA ALA A 112 -10.16 1.04 17.78
C ALA A 112 -11.12 0.39 18.80
N GLY A 113 -10.68 -0.60 19.58
CA GLY A 113 -11.51 -1.30 20.57
C GLY A 113 -12.64 -2.16 20.00
N LYS A 114 -12.64 -2.42 18.67
CA LYS A 114 -13.66 -3.27 18.04
C LYS A 114 -13.46 -4.74 18.37
N ILE A 115 -12.23 -5.17 18.62
CA ILE A 115 -11.85 -6.49 19.11
C ILE A 115 -10.93 -6.31 20.31
N ASP A 116 -10.95 -7.27 21.22
CA ASP A 116 -10.08 -7.29 22.38
C ASP A 116 -8.72 -7.96 22.04
N ARG A 117 -7.79 -7.95 23.01
CA ARG A 117 -6.46 -8.54 22.85
C ARG A 117 -6.52 -10.07 22.66
N HIS A 118 -7.46 -10.77 23.28
CA HIS A 118 -7.54 -12.23 23.20
C HIS A 118 -8.03 -12.66 21.83
N LEU A 119 -9.15 -12.08 21.36
CA LEU A 119 -9.66 -12.37 20.01
C LEU A 119 -8.65 -11.95 18.93
N TYR A 120 -7.94 -10.82 19.10
CA TYR A 120 -6.86 -10.42 18.20
C TYR A 120 -5.78 -11.51 18.06
N HIS A 121 -5.32 -12.09 19.16
CA HIS A 121 -4.23 -13.07 19.14
C HIS A 121 -4.64 -14.37 18.42
N VAL A 122 -5.86 -14.85 18.66
CA VAL A 122 -6.42 -16.03 17.96
C VAL A 122 -6.50 -15.76 16.45
N LEU A 123 -7.15 -14.65 16.07
CA LEU A 123 -7.31 -14.28 14.66
C LEU A 123 -5.98 -14.03 13.96
N TYR A 124 -4.94 -13.58 14.67
CA TYR A 124 -3.62 -13.36 14.11
C TYR A 124 -2.95 -14.68 13.66
N HIS A 125 -3.08 -15.73 14.48
CA HIS A 125 -2.56 -17.06 14.14
C HIS A 125 -3.41 -17.74 13.06
N GLU A 126 -4.73 -17.61 13.10
CA GLU A 126 -5.62 -18.11 12.04
C GLU A 126 -5.35 -17.41 10.69
N ALA A 127 -5.09 -16.11 10.70
CA ALA A 127 -4.67 -15.39 9.50
C ALA A 127 -3.33 -15.89 8.94
N LYS A 128 -2.41 -16.34 9.81
CA LYS A 128 -1.17 -17.03 9.40
C LYS A 128 -1.46 -18.43 8.86
N GLY A 129 -2.48 -19.10 9.40
CA GLY A 129 -2.92 -20.45 9.02
C GLY A 129 -3.77 -20.55 7.75
N ASN A 130 -3.96 -19.45 7.00
CA ASN A 130 -4.73 -19.43 5.74
C ASN A 130 -6.26 -19.69 5.90
N THR A 131 -6.80 -19.54 7.11
CA THR A 131 -8.25 -19.64 7.37
C THR A 131 -9.03 -18.59 6.56
N PHE A 132 -8.49 -17.36 6.46
CA PHE A 132 -9.14 -16.25 5.76
C PHE A 132 -8.61 -16.06 4.33
N LYS A 133 -9.49 -16.23 3.33
CA LYS A 133 -9.12 -16.08 1.91
C LYS A 133 -8.89 -14.63 1.48
N HIS A 134 -9.59 -13.68 2.09
CA HIS A 134 -9.50 -12.24 1.79
C HIS A 134 -10.07 -11.41 2.95
N LYS A 135 -9.90 -10.09 2.89
CA LYS A 135 -10.32 -9.15 3.95
C LYS A 135 -11.79 -9.30 4.36
N ARG A 136 -12.70 -9.53 3.40
CA ARG A 136 -14.15 -9.63 3.68
C ARG A 136 -14.48 -10.81 4.61
N ALA A 137 -14.01 -12.01 4.28
CA ALA A 137 -14.12 -13.22 5.11
C ALA A 137 -13.64 -13.00 6.56
N LEU A 138 -12.54 -12.28 6.77
CA LEU A 138 -12.07 -11.95 8.12
C LEU A 138 -13.07 -11.02 8.84
N VAL A 139 -13.61 -10.01 8.15
CA VAL A 139 -14.59 -9.10 8.74
C VAL A 139 -15.88 -9.83 9.08
N GLU A 140 -16.39 -10.67 8.19
CA GLU A 140 -17.58 -11.50 8.41
C GLU A 140 -17.39 -12.41 9.63
N HIS A 141 -16.24 -13.08 9.74
CA HIS A 141 -15.89 -13.91 10.89
C HIS A 141 -15.86 -13.12 12.21
N ILE A 142 -15.27 -11.91 12.21
CA ILE A 142 -15.24 -11.05 13.40
C ILE A 142 -16.65 -10.63 13.81
N ILE A 143 -17.50 -10.27 12.85
CA ILE A 143 -18.88 -9.85 13.14
C ILE A 143 -19.64 -11.01 13.78
N GLN A 144 -19.55 -12.21 13.20
CA GLN A 144 -20.19 -13.40 13.74
C GLN A 144 -19.68 -13.74 15.14
N ALA A 145 -18.36 -13.83 15.32
CA ALA A 145 -17.75 -14.14 16.61
C ALA A 145 -18.14 -13.14 17.72
N LYS A 146 -18.28 -11.85 17.38
CA LYS A 146 -18.76 -10.84 18.33
C LYS A 146 -20.24 -11.00 18.67
N ALA A 147 -21.08 -11.32 17.70
CA ALA A 147 -22.49 -11.58 17.94
C ALA A 147 -22.67 -12.80 18.86
N ASP A 148 -21.87 -13.84 18.65
CA ASP A 148 -21.86 -15.05 19.48
C ASP A 148 -21.44 -14.73 20.92
N ALA A 149 -20.32 -14.03 21.10
CA ALA A 149 -19.84 -13.61 22.42
C ALA A 149 -20.84 -12.69 23.15
N GLN A 150 -21.55 -11.81 22.43
CA GLN A 150 -22.58 -10.97 23.03
C GLN A 150 -23.79 -11.77 23.49
N ARG A 151 -24.21 -12.78 22.71
CA ARG A 151 -25.30 -13.69 23.10
C ARG A 151 -24.93 -14.50 24.35
N GLU A 152 -23.73 -15.05 24.40
CA GLU A 152 -23.23 -15.78 25.58
C GLU A 152 -23.16 -14.88 26.82
N LYS A 153 -22.70 -13.63 26.65
CA LYS A 153 -22.65 -12.65 27.74
C LYS A 153 -24.05 -12.34 28.29
N ALA A 154 -25.02 -12.09 27.41
CA ALA A 154 -26.39 -11.79 27.82
C ALA A 154 -27.03 -12.96 28.61
N LEU A 155 -26.84 -14.19 28.15
CA LEU A 155 -27.33 -15.39 28.84
C LEU A 155 -26.68 -15.56 30.23
N LYS A 156 -25.37 -15.28 30.34
CA LYS A 156 -24.66 -15.34 31.61
C LYS A 156 -25.14 -14.28 32.60
N GLU A 157 -25.31 -13.05 32.12
CA GLU A 157 -25.84 -11.93 32.94
C GLU A 157 -27.25 -12.25 33.45
N GLU A 158 -28.11 -12.83 32.61
CA GLU A 158 -29.45 -13.25 33.02
C GLU A 158 -29.42 -14.37 34.07
N ALA A 159 -28.55 -15.37 33.88
CA ALA A 159 -28.37 -16.46 34.83
C ALA A 159 -27.84 -15.97 36.19
N ASP A 160 -26.87 -15.07 36.18
CA ASP A 160 -26.30 -14.50 37.39
C ASP A 160 -27.29 -13.55 38.09
N ALA A 161 -28.10 -12.80 37.35
CA ALA A 161 -29.20 -12.01 37.91
C ALA A 161 -30.24 -12.90 38.60
N ARG A 162 -30.62 -14.04 38.00
CA ARG A 162 -31.50 -15.03 38.63
C ARG A 162 -30.90 -15.61 39.92
N ARG A 163 -29.60 -15.95 39.91
CA ARG A 163 -28.88 -16.44 41.10
C ARG A 163 -28.84 -15.39 42.20
N LEU A 164 -28.56 -14.13 41.86
CA LEU A 164 -28.51 -13.03 42.83
C LEU A 164 -29.88 -12.78 43.46
N LYS A 165 -30.95 -12.76 42.65
CA LYS A 165 -32.33 -12.62 43.13
C LYS A 165 -32.71 -13.75 44.10
N ASN A 166 -32.34 -14.99 43.78
CA ASN A 166 -32.58 -16.15 44.63
C ASN A 166 -31.75 -16.13 45.93
N ARG A 167 -30.51 -15.63 45.89
CA ARG A 167 -29.69 -15.44 47.09
C ARG A 167 -30.31 -14.37 48.00
N ALA A 168 -30.63 -13.19 47.46
CA ALA A 168 -31.28 -12.12 48.21
C ALA A 168 -32.66 -12.50 48.77
N ALA A 169 -33.40 -13.39 48.11
CA ALA A 169 -34.65 -13.93 48.64
C ALA A 169 -34.41 -14.90 49.82
N ARG A 170 -33.37 -15.73 49.75
CA ARG A 170 -32.95 -16.61 50.85
C ARG A 170 -32.48 -15.81 52.06
N ASP A 171 -31.64 -14.80 51.86
CA ASP A 171 -31.10 -13.97 52.94
C ASP A 171 -32.22 -13.19 53.65
N ARG A 172 -33.18 -12.64 52.90
CA ARG A 172 -34.38 -12.01 53.48
C ARG A 172 -35.27 -12.99 54.25
N ARG A 173 -35.31 -14.27 53.86
CA ARG A 173 -36.07 -15.30 54.57
C ARG A 173 -35.37 -15.70 55.86
N SER A 174 -34.04 -15.89 55.84
CA SER A 174 -33.28 -16.23 57.04
C SER A 174 -33.31 -15.09 58.06
N GLN A 175 -33.18 -13.84 57.62
CA GLN A 175 -33.34 -12.65 58.47
C GLN A 175 -34.71 -12.62 59.15
N ARG A 176 -35.81 -12.77 58.38
CA ARG A 176 -37.17 -12.82 58.95
C ARG A 176 -37.37 -13.92 60.00
N VAL A 177 -36.79 -15.10 59.77
CA VAL A 177 -36.89 -16.23 60.72
C VAL A 177 -36.06 -15.95 61.97
N ALA A 178 -34.88 -15.36 61.84
CA ALA A 178 -34.03 -14.97 62.97
C ALA A 178 -34.69 -13.87 63.81
N GLU A 179 -35.19 -12.81 63.19
CA GLU A 179 -35.94 -11.73 63.85
C GLU A 179 -37.16 -12.26 64.59
N LYS A 180 -37.94 -13.16 63.97
CA LYS A 180 -39.09 -13.80 64.62
C LYS A 180 -38.67 -14.62 65.85
N ARG A 181 -37.55 -15.35 65.76
CA ARG A 181 -37.03 -16.16 66.88
C ARG A 181 -36.54 -15.28 68.03
N GLU A 182 -35.83 -14.18 67.75
CA GLU A 182 -35.41 -13.23 68.77
C GLU A 182 -36.60 -12.53 69.43
N ALA A 183 -37.62 -12.13 68.67
CA ALA A 183 -38.83 -11.51 69.23
C ALA A 183 -39.55 -12.45 70.21
N LEU A 184 -39.69 -13.74 69.87
CA LEU A 184 -40.29 -14.73 70.77
C LEU A 184 -39.53 -14.92 72.08
N LEU A 185 -38.19 -14.83 72.06
CA LEU A 185 -37.35 -14.92 73.26
C LEU A 185 -37.35 -13.64 74.12
N ARG A 186 -37.91 -12.55 73.61
CA ARG A 186 -37.93 -11.23 74.27
C ARG A 186 -39.26 -10.94 74.97
N ASP A 187 -40.31 -11.65 74.56
CA ASP A 187 -41.67 -11.56 75.10
C ASP A 187 -41.96 -12.60 76.22
N ASP A 188 -41.01 -13.51 76.49
CA ASP A 188 -40.96 -14.41 77.66
C ASP A 188 -40.06 -13.82 78.76
#